data_AF-A0A286CGH7-F1
#
_entry.id   AF-A0A286CGH7-F1
#
_cell.length_a   1.000
_cell.length_b   1.000
_cell.length_c   1.000
_cell.angle_alpha   90.00
_cell.angle_beta   90.00
_cell.angle_gamma   90.00
#
_symmetry.space_group_name_H-M   'P 1'
#
loop_
_entity.id
_entity.type
_entity.pdbx_description
1 polymer ?
#
loop_
_entity_poly.entity_id
_entity_poly.type
_entity_poly.pdbx_seq_one_letter_code
_entity_poly.pdbx_strand_id
1 'polypeptide(L)'
;MIPGMAEGGGGSPEVSRSRLYDYLEKADPDDEVGQAPGGSVESPSHGPLMGPAIQPTAVAPSLGSADDVARARREFSALLGEFRRTPVLVPLDEDEAPLVGDYGGIRWIYAFSDEPALARFAVARGEGSREWEYRRVLGARLLDAGVPATGVPTGVALDVGSDRDGVLFPPVAGIVPDEAAVDAETVDGEDRGER
;
A
#
# COMPACT_ATOMS: atom_id res chain seq x y z
N MET A 1 -44.34 -5.98 -41.55
CA MET A 1 -43.30 -4.98 -41.21
C MET A 1 -43.04 -5.08 -39.72
N ILE A 2 -41.84 -5.52 -39.33
CA ILE A 2 -41.37 -5.53 -37.94
C ILE A 2 -39.99 -4.87 -37.98
N PRO A 3 -39.78 -3.69 -37.38
CA PRO A 3 -38.45 -3.13 -37.21
C PRO A 3 -37.95 -3.44 -35.78
N GLY A 4 -36.73 -3.95 -35.67
CA GLY A 4 -36.07 -4.04 -34.37
C GLY A 4 -35.05 -5.16 -34.31
N MET A 5 -33.78 -4.83 -34.49
CA MET A 5 -32.67 -5.30 -33.66
C MET A 5 -31.54 -4.29 -33.81
N ALA A 6 -31.35 -3.45 -32.78
CA ALA A 6 -30.12 -2.70 -32.58
C ALA A 6 -29.18 -3.61 -31.78
N GLU A 7 -28.10 -4.04 -32.42
CA GLU A 7 -27.01 -4.74 -31.73
C GLU A 7 -26.12 -3.70 -31.03
N GLY A 8 -26.29 -3.59 -29.72
CA GLY A 8 -25.36 -2.86 -28.86
C GLY A 8 -24.14 -3.73 -28.60
N GLY A 9 -23.04 -3.43 -29.28
CA GLY A 9 -21.73 -4.01 -28.98
C GLY A 9 -21.24 -3.53 -27.61
N GLY A 10 -21.22 -4.46 -26.65
CA GLY A 10 -20.64 -4.23 -25.33
C GLY A 10 -19.13 -4.05 -25.43
N GLY A 11 -18.66 -2.83 -25.15
CA GLY A 11 -17.26 -2.56 -24.89
C GLY A 11 -16.86 -3.29 -23.61
N SER A 12 -16.08 -4.36 -23.76
CA SER A 12 -15.37 -4.97 -22.63
C SER A 12 -14.37 -3.95 -22.09
N PRO A 13 -14.17 -3.83 -20.76
CA PRO A 13 -13.13 -2.96 -20.23
C PRO A 13 -11.78 -3.41 -20.78
N GLU A 14 -11.06 -2.51 -21.47
CA GLU A 14 -9.77 -2.81 -22.08
C GLU A 14 -8.76 -3.24 -20.99
N VAL A 15 -8.51 -4.55 -20.90
CA VAL A 15 -7.40 -5.12 -20.13
C VAL A 15 -6.13 -4.87 -20.94
N SER A 16 -5.21 -4.07 -20.39
CA SER A 16 -3.95 -3.73 -21.04
C SER A 16 -2.91 -4.82 -20.73
N ARG A 17 -2.19 -5.27 -21.77
CA ARG A 17 -1.14 -6.30 -21.69
C ARG A 17 0.16 -5.70 -22.22
N SER A 18 1.20 -5.63 -21.38
CA SER A 18 2.49 -5.05 -21.78
C SER A 18 3.68 -5.86 -21.25
N ARG A 19 4.74 -5.97 -22.05
CA ARG A 19 6.03 -6.54 -21.64
C ARG A 19 6.81 -5.52 -20.83
N LEU A 20 6.93 -5.77 -19.53
CA LEU A 20 7.49 -4.83 -18.57
C LEU A 20 9.01 -4.57 -18.74
N TYR A 21 9.70 -5.44 -19.49
CA TYR A 21 11.13 -5.28 -19.80
C TYR A 21 11.45 -4.03 -20.63
N ASP A 22 10.56 -3.58 -21.52
CA ASP A 22 10.79 -2.40 -22.38
C ASP A 22 10.85 -1.07 -21.58
N TYR A 23 10.38 -1.04 -20.33
CA TYR A 23 10.38 0.16 -19.49
C TYR A 23 11.60 0.27 -18.56
N LEU A 24 12.38 -0.79 -18.38
CA LEU A 24 13.63 -0.75 -17.62
C LEU A 24 14.74 0.02 -18.34
N GLU A 25 14.65 0.17 -19.66
CA GLU A 25 15.69 0.80 -20.48
C GLU A 25 15.70 2.35 -20.40
N LYS A 26 14.89 2.94 -19.50
CA LYS A 26 14.89 4.39 -19.19
C LYS A 26 15.01 4.72 -17.70
N ALA A 27 15.48 3.78 -16.88
CA ALA A 27 15.94 4.10 -15.53
C ALA A 27 17.46 4.33 -15.56
N ASP A 28 17.86 5.55 -15.19
CA ASP A 28 19.23 6.03 -15.11
C ASP A 28 20.11 5.11 -14.22
N PRO A 29 21.23 4.56 -14.71
CA PRO A 29 22.04 3.57 -13.99
C PRO A 29 23.13 4.22 -13.11
N ASP A 30 22.79 5.15 -12.22
CA ASP A 30 23.78 5.88 -11.40
C ASP A 30 23.40 6.02 -9.91
N ASP A 31 22.91 4.93 -9.29
CA ASP A 31 22.93 4.79 -7.83
C ASP A 31 24.04 3.80 -7.44
N GLU A 32 25.27 4.33 -7.43
CA GLU A 32 26.45 3.60 -6.96
C GLU A 32 26.30 3.19 -5.49
N VAL A 33 26.43 1.88 -5.28
CA VAL A 33 26.50 1.21 -3.98
C VAL A 33 27.89 1.41 -3.37
N GLY A 34 27.91 1.97 -2.16
CA GLY A 34 28.76 1.46 -1.08
C GLY A 34 29.89 2.35 -0.61
N GLN A 35 29.87 2.70 0.68
CA GLN A 35 31.09 2.77 1.49
C GLN A 35 30.77 2.62 2.99
N ALA A 36 31.07 1.46 3.54
CA ALA A 36 31.27 1.30 4.98
C ALA A 36 32.63 1.90 5.38
N PRO A 37 32.80 2.46 6.58
CA PRO A 37 34.11 2.58 7.20
C PRO A 37 34.23 1.62 8.39
N GLY A 38 35.17 0.69 8.25
CA GLY A 38 35.76 -0.04 9.37
C GLY A 38 37.07 0.61 9.84
N GLY A 39 37.39 0.37 11.11
CA GLY A 39 38.68 0.60 11.76
C GLY A 39 38.69 1.78 12.73
N SER A 40 39.37 1.76 13.87
CA SER A 40 40.06 0.71 14.63
C SER A 40 40.47 1.34 15.97
N VAL A 41 40.35 0.59 17.08
CA VAL A 41 41.05 0.67 18.38
C VAL A 41 41.35 2.01 19.08
N GLU A 42 40.91 2.13 20.35
CA GLU A 42 41.86 2.25 21.49
C GLU A 42 41.16 1.95 22.84
N SER A 43 41.83 1.15 23.69
CA SER A 43 41.52 0.97 25.13
C SER A 43 42.53 1.78 25.94
N PRO A 44 42.16 2.30 27.12
CA PRO A 44 42.84 1.80 28.32
C PRO A 44 42.04 1.76 29.65
N SER A 45 42.39 0.74 30.43
CA SER A 45 42.63 0.65 31.89
C SER A 45 41.60 1.05 32.96
N HIS A 46 41.13 -0.02 33.62
CA HIS A 46 40.75 -0.28 35.02
C HIS A 46 40.96 0.79 36.13
N GLY A 47 39.91 0.97 36.93
CA GLY A 47 39.90 1.38 38.35
C GLY A 47 38.48 1.24 38.95
N PRO A 48 38.26 0.66 40.15
CA PRO A 48 36.97 0.06 40.51
C PRO A 48 36.11 0.89 41.49
N LEU A 49 34.84 0.44 41.63
CA LEU A 49 33.86 0.68 42.70
C LEU A 49 32.95 1.92 42.58
N MET A 50 31.74 1.69 42.08
CA MET A 50 30.45 1.91 42.74
C MET A 50 29.36 1.95 41.66
N GLY A 51 28.51 0.94 41.62
CA GLY A 51 27.48 0.81 40.59
C GLY A 51 26.41 1.90 40.71
N PRO A 52 26.07 2.61 39.63
CA PRO A 52 24.76 3.19 39.52
C PRO A 52 23.78 2.07 39.13
N ALA A 53 22.70 1.94 39.89
CA ALA A 53 21.55 1.16 39.47
C ALA A 53 21.10 1.69 38.10
N ILE A 54 21.38 0.94 37.03
CA ILE A 54 20.75 1.18 35.74
C ILE A 54 19.30 0.75 35.94
N GLN A 55 18.46 1.71 36.34
CA GLN A 55 17.04 1.56 36.08
C GLN A 55 16.93 1.45 34.56
N PRO A 56 16.37 0.38 33.99
CA PRO A 56 15.96 0.42 32.61
C PRO A 56 14.83 1.46 32.56
N THR A 57 15.19 2.72 32.30
CA THR A 57 14.28 3.64 31.64
C THR A 57 14.03 2.98 30.30
N ALA A 58 12.99 2.14 30.26
CA ALA A 58 12.29 1.85 29.05
C ALA A 58 11.88 3.22 28.52
N VAL A 59 12.65 3.73 27.58
CA VAL A 59 12.22 4.82 26.71
C VAL A 59 11.08 4.19 25.93
N ALA A 60 9.88 4.25 26.48
CA ALA A 60 8.67 4.02 25.73
C ALA A 60 8.79 4.93 24.50
N PRO A 61 8.49 4.43 23.28
CA PRO A 61 8.46 5.30 22.12
C PRO A 61 7.49 6.43 22.46
N SER A 62 8.02 7.63 22.63
CA SER A 62 7.21 8.82 22.82
C SER A 62 6.33 8.89 21.59
N LEU A 63 5.05 8.56 21.77
CA LEU A 63 3.99 8.83 20.81
C LEU A 63 4.28 10.25 20.32
N GLY A 64 4.48 10.42 19.01
CA GLY A 64 4.86 11.70 18.42
C GLY A 64 3.99 12.81 19.01
N SER A 65 4.54 14.03 19.11
CA SER A 65 3.78 15.15 19.66
C SER A 65 2.39 15.22 19.02
N ALA A 66 1.39 15.74 19.73
CA ALA A 66 0.06 15.94 19.16
C ALA A 66 0.13 16.69 17.80
N ASP A 67 1.09 17.60 17.66
CA ASP A 67 1.40 18.30 16.41
C ASP A 67 1.94 17.39 15.30
N ASP A 68 2.79 16.42 15.64
CA ASP A 68 3.36 15.44 14.70
C ASP A 68 2.27 14.52 14.17
N VAL A 69 1.40 14.02 15.07
CA VAL A 69 0.24 13.19 14.69
C VAL A 69 -0.72 13.97 13.79
N ALA A 70 -1.02 15.23 14.15
CA ALA A 70 -1.88 16.07 13.33
C ALA A 70 -1.28 16.38 11.95
N ARG A 71 0.05 16.54 11.86
CA ARG A 71 0.76 16.72 10.59
C ARG A 71 0.69 15.46 9.75
N ALA A 72 1.04 14.30 10.30
CA ALA A 72 1.00 13.01 9.61
C ALA A 72 -0.42 12.71 9.08
N ARG A 73 -1.46 13.02 9.85
CA ARG A 73 -2.86 12.86 9.40
C ARG A 73 -3.19 13.74 8.18
N ARG A 74 -2.71 14.99 8.16
CA ARG A 74 -2.91 15.89 7.01
C ARG A 74 -2.15 15.42 5.78
N GLU A 75 -0.91 14.98 5.95
CA GLU A 75 -0.08 14.41 4.87
C GLU A 75 -0.74 13.16 4.30
N PHE A 76 -1.18 12.24 5.15
CA PHE A 76 -1.92 11.04 4.71
C PHE A 76 -3.23 11.39 4.02
N SER A 77 -3.99 12.37 4.51
CA SER A 77 -5.23 12.83 3.86
C SER A 77 -4.96 13.41 2.46
N ALA A 78 -3.83 14.09 2.27
CA ALA A 78 -3.41 14.58 0.97
C ALA A 78 -3.05 13.42 0.03
N LEU A 79 -2.28 12.44 0.50
CA LEU A 79 -1.93 11.22 -0.24
C LEU A 79 -3.18 10.41 -0.63
N LEU A 80 -4.11 10.21 0.30
CA LEU A 80 -5.38 9.52 0.05
C LEU A 80 -6.23 10.27 -0.99
N GLY A 81 -6.31 11.59 -0.86
CA GLY A 81 -7.02 12.43 -1.83
C GLY A 81 -6.42 12.28 -3.23
N GLU A 82 -5.10 12.28 -3.33
CA GLU A 82 -4.39 12.12 -4.60
C GLU A 82 -4.62 10.74 -5.21
N PHE A 83 -4.41 9.69 -4.42
CA PHE A 83 -4.70 8.32 -4.82
C PHE A 83 -6.14 8.16 -5.32
N ARG A 84 -7.13 8.73 -4.62
CA ARG A 84 -8.54 8.67 -5.02
C ARG A 84 -8.81 9.27 -6.40
N ARG A 85 -8.03 10.27 -6.84
CA ARG A 85 -8.18 10.96 -8.13
C ARG A 85 -7.32 10.35 -9.25
N THR A 86 -6.37 9.48 -8.91
CA THR A 86 -5.40 8.95 -9.85
C THR A 86 -5.79 7.54 -10.33
N PRO A 87 -5.71 7.25 -11.63
CA PRO A 87 -5.79 5.88 -12.12
C PRO A 87 -4.58 5.06 -11.66
N VAL A 88 -4.83 3.86 -11.14
CA VAL A 88 -3.81 2.91 -10.71
C VAL A 88 -3.94 1.60 -11.47
N LEU A 89 -2.84 0.86 -11.55
CA LEU A 89 -2.76 -0.45 -12.17
C LEU A 89 -3.01 -1.52 -11.11
N VAL A 90 -4.02 -2.35 -11.30
CA VAL A 90 -4.28 -3.51 -10.45
C VAL A 90 -3.88 -4.75 -11.23
N PRO A 91 -2.75 -5.39 -10.93
CA PRO A 91 -2.35 -6.62 -11.59
C PRO A 91 -3.34 -7.74 -11.30
N LEU A 92 -3.53 -8.60 -12.27
CA LEU A 92 -4.44 -9.74 -12.20
C LEU A 92 -3.66 -11.05 -12.12
N ASP A 93 -4.19 -12.02 -11.41
CA ASP A 93 -3.71 -13.40 -11.43
C ASP A 93 -4.24 -14.17 -12.65
N GLU A 94 -3.99 -15.49 -12.67
CA GLU A 94 -4.40 -16.36 -13.78
C GLU A 94 -5.93 -16.52 -13.90
N ASP A 95 -6.68 -16.22 -12.83
CA ASP A 95 -8.15 -16.28 -12.77
C ASP A 95 -8.78 -14.90 -13.07
N GLU A 96 -8.01 -13.95 -13.60
CA GLU A 96 -8.39 -12.55 -13.83
C GLU A 96 -8.82 -11.81 -12.55
N ALA A 97 -8.46 -12.32 -11.38
CA ALA A 97 -8.74 -11.70 -10.09
C ALA A 97 -7.61 -10.75 -9.68
N PRO A 98 -7.89 -9.67 -8.93
CA PRO A 98 -6.84 -8.79 -8.41
C PRO A 98 -5.81 -9.59 -7.62
N LEU A 99 -4.53 -9.35 -7.88
CA LEU A 99 -3.46 -9.93 -7.09
C LEU A 99 -3.55 -9.40 -5.65
N VAL A 100 -3.56 -10.33 -4.71
CA VAL A 100 -3.67 -10.04 -3.28
C VAL A 100 -2.55 -10.68 -2.48
N GLY A 101 -2.25 -10.09 -1.32
CA GLY A 101 -1.44 -10.71 -0.27
C GLY A 101 -2.09 -10.55 1.10
N ASP A 102 -1.92 -11.54 1.98
CA ASP A 102 -2.47 -11.49 3.34
C ASP A 102 -1.35 -11.10 4.33
N TYR A 103 -1.56 -10.03 5.10
CA TYR A 103 -0.62 -9.57 6.12
C TYR A 103 -1.36 -8.88 7.27
N GLY A 104 -1.00 -9.22 8.51
CA GLY A 104 -1.61 -8.62 9.70
C GLY A 104 -3.10 -8.96 9.90
N GLY A 105 -3.58 -10.08 9.34
CA GLY A 105 -4.99 -10.46 9.37
C GLY A 105 -5.87 -9.69 8.38
N ILE A 106 -5.27 -8.87 7.52
CA ILE A 106 -5.93 -8.09 6.48
C ILE A 106 -5.48 -8.61 5.12
N ARG A 107 -6.41 -8.70 4.18
CA ARG A 107 -6.10 -8.93 2.77
C ARG A 107 -5.70 -7.61 2.10
N TRP A 108 -4.69 -7.61 1.26
CA TRP A 108 -4.19 -6.42 0.58
C TRP A 108 -4.29 -6.60 -0.91
N ILE A 109 -5.14 -5.81 -1.56
CA ILE A 109 -5.13 -5.70 -3.03
C ILE A 109 -3.89 -4.89 -3.42
N TYR A 110 -3.06 -5.45 -4.30
CA TYR A 110 -1.91 -4.74 -4.81
C TYR A 110 -2.34 -3.79 -5.92
N ALA A 111 -1.84 -2.55 -5.84
CA ALA A 111 -2.04 -1.52 -6.83
C ALA A 111 -0.69 -0.85 -7.13
N PHE A 112 -0.54 -0.31 -8.33
CA PHE A 112 0.67 0.37 -8.76
C PHE A 112 0.34 1.70 -9.42
N SER A 113 1.14 2.71 -9.16
CA SER A 113 0.96 4.05 -9.72
C SER A 113 1.19 4.06 -11.24
N ASP A 114 2.16 3.28 -11.71
CA ASP A 114 2.55 3.20 -13.11
C ASP A 114 3.15 1.84 -13.51
N GLU A 115 3.35 1.64 -14.82
CA GLU A 115 3.96 0.41 -15.34
C GLU A 115 5.38 0.15 -14.77
N PRO A 116 6.29 1.14 -14.67
CA PRO A 116 7.58 0.97 -14.00
C PRO A 116 7.48 0.46 -12.55
N ALA A 117 6.54 0.94 -11.75
CA ALA A 117 6.34 0.45 -10.39
C ALA A 117 5.92 -1.03 -10.36
N LEU A 118 4.99 -1.42 -11.24
CA LEU A 118 4.61 -2.83 -11.42
C LEU A 118 5.78 -3.69 -11.90
N ALA A 119 6.62 -3.18 -12.80
CA ALA A 119 7.82 -3.86 -13.30
C ALA A 119 8.83 -4.16 -12.18
N ARG A 120 9.07 -3.19 -11.30
CA ARG A 120 9.97 -3.40 -10.14
C ARG A 120 9.46 -4.52 -9.23
N PHE A 121 8.15 -4.54 -8.96
CA PHE A 121 7.51 -5.61 -8.19
C PHE A 121 7.67 -6.98 -8.87
N ALA A 122 7.39 -7.06 -10.17
CA ALA A 122 7.54 -8.30 -10.94
C ALA A 122 8.97 -8.84 -10.90
N VAL A 123 9.97 -7.97 -11.07
CA VAL A 123 11.39 -8.35 -10.99
C VAL A 123 11.77 -8.82 -9.60
N ALA A 124 11.34 -8.12 -8.55
CA ALA A 124 11.60 -8.51 -7.16
C ALA A 124 11.03 -9.91 -6.83
N ARG A 125 9.94 -10.31 -7.50
CA ARG A 125 9.33 -11.64 -7.39
C ARG A 125 10.00 -12.72 -8.25
N GLY A 126 10.95 -12.36 -9.11
CA GLY A 126 11.54 -13.26 -10.10
C GLY A 126 10.65 -13.51 -11.32
N GLU A 127 9.62 -12.68 -11.52
CA GLU A 127 8.61 -12.79 -12.58
C GLU A 127 8.75 -11.67 -13.63
N GLY A 128 9.91 -11.03 -13.74
CA GLY A 128 10.15 -9.92 -14.68
C GLY A 128 9.98 -10.28 -16.15
N SER A 129 10.19 -11.55 -16.53
CA SER A 129 10.07 -12.07 -17.91
C SER A 129 8.67 -12.48 -18.32
N ARG A 130 7.74 -12.47 -17.38
CA ARG A 130 6.34 -12.79 -17.63
C ARG A 130 5.61 -11.55 -18.16
N GLU A 131 4.60 -11.77 -19.01
CA GLU A 131 3.61 -10.75 -19.35
C GLU A 131 2.62 -10.61 -18.20
N TRP A 132 2.49 -9.39 -17.67
CA TRP A 132 1.59 -9.07 -16.57
C TRP A 132 0.32 -8.42 -17.10
N GLU A 133 -0.82 -9.05 -16.81
CA GLU A 133 -2.12 -8.46 -17.05
C GLU A 133 -2.46 -7.51 -15.90
N TYR A 134 -2.99 -6.34 -16.23
CA TYR A 134 -3.46 -5.38 -15.24
C TYR A 134 -4.70 -4.64 -15.73
N ARG A 135 -5.50 -4.21 -14.76
CA ARG A 135 -6.63 -3.32 -14.98
C ARG A 135 -6.28 -1.91 -14.52
N ARG A 136 -6.53 -0.91 -15.38
CA ARG A 136 -6.50 0.50 -14.96
C ARG A 136 -7.84 0.85 -14.30
N VAL A 137 -7.78 1.26 -13.03
CA VAL A 137 -8.96 1.68 -12.26
C VAL A 137 -8.67 2.97 -11.52
N LEU A 138 -9.68 3.84 -11.35
CA LEU A 138 -9.54 5.01 -10.48
C LEU A 138 -9.33 4.55 -9.02
N GLY A 139 -8.40 5.14 -8.28
CA GLY A 139 -8.17 4.76 -6.88
C GLY A 139 -9.42 4.83 -6.01
N ALA A 140 -10.30 5.81 -6.23
CA ALA A 140 -11.60 5.87 -5.55
C ALA A 140 -12.48 4.66 -5.85
N ARG A 141 -12.54 4.20 -7.11
CA ARG A 141 -13.31 2.98 -7.49
C ARG A 141 -12.75 1.74 -6.81
N LEU A 142 -11.43 1.66 -6.66
CA LEU A 142 -10.78 0.53 -5.99
C LEU A 142 -11.16 0.49 -4.50
N LEU A 143 -11.12 1.64 -3.80
CA LEU A 143 -11.49 1.73 -2.39
C LEU A 143 -12.99 1.58 -2.15
N ASP A 144 -13.82 2.19 -3.00
CA ASP A 144 -15.26 2.32 -2.74
C ASP A 144 -16.08 1.14 -3.26
N ALA A 145 -15.55 0.36 -4.21
CA ALA A 145 -16.25 -0.79 -4.78
C ALA A 145 -15.39 -2.06 -4.81
N GLY A 146 -14.10 -1.94 -5.12
CA GLY A 146 -13.19 -3.09 -5.16
C GLY A 146 -12.99 -3.74 -3.79
N VAL A 147 -12.75 -2.93 -2.76
CA VAL A 147 -12.59 -3.42 -1.38
C VAL A 147 -13.88 -4.06 -0.85
N PRO A 148 -15.07 -3.41 -0.86
CA PRO A 148 -16.30 -4.03 -0.37
C PRO A 148 -16.67 -5.35 -1.07
N ALA A 149 -16.33 -5.49 -2.36
CA ALA A 149 -16.64 -6.70 -3.13
C ALA A 149 -15.92 -7.96 -2.64
N THR A 150 -14.87 -7.83 -1.83
CA THR A 150 -14.11 -8.98 -1.30
C THR A 150 -14.82 -9.72 -0.17
N GLY A 151 -15.76 -9.08 0.53
CA GLY A 151 -16.50 -9.67 1.66
C GLY A 151 -15.65 -9.98 2.90
N VAL A 152 -14.40 -9.53 2.96
CA VAL A 152 -13.47 -9.70 4.09
C VAL A 152 -12.71 -8.40 4.33
N PRO A 153 -12.14 -8.18 5.53
CA PRO A 153 -11.26 -7.04 5.80
C PRO A 153 -10.14 -6.89 4.76
N THR A 154 -10.27 -5.89 3.89
CA THR A 154 -9.36 -5.71 2.74
C THR A 154 -8.87 -4.28 2.59
N GLY A 155 -7.55 -4.09 2.68
CA GLY A 155 -6.89 -2.83 2.35
C GLY A 155 -6.36 -2.80 0.92
N VAL A 156 -5.82 -1.65 0.52
CA VAL A 156 -5.05 -1.50 -0.73
C VAL A 156 -3.60 -1.17 -0.38
N ALA A 157 -2.66 -1.85 -1.03
CA ALA A 157 -1.24 -1.56 -0.92
C ALA A 157 -0.74 -1.04 -2.27
N LEU A 158 -0.35 0.23 -2.30
CA LEU A 158 0.19 0.91 -3.48
C LEU A 158 1.70 0.75 -3.54
N ASP A 159 2.22 0.44 -4.74
CA ASP A 159 3.64 0.35 -5.05
C ASP A 159 4.42 -0.59 -4.11
N VAL A 160 3.83 -1.75 -3.85
CA VAL A 160 4.42 -2.81 -3.02
C VAL A 160 5.78 -3.23 -3.59
N GLY A 161 6.79 -3.28 -2.72
CA GLY A 161 8.16 -3.59 -3.11
C GLY A 161 8.98 -2.37 -3.55
N SER A 162 8.41 -1.15 -3.53
CA SER A 162 9.19 0.09 -3.53
C SER A 162 9.63 0.44 -2.11
N ASP A 163 10.94 0.61 -1.90
CA ASP A 163 11.51 1.01 -0.59
C ASP A 163 11.19 2.47 -0.23
N ARG A 164 10.75 3.30 -1.18
CA ARG A 164 10.51 4.74 -0.97
C ARG A 164 9.05 5.16 -1.07
N ASP A 165 8.28 4.53 -1.97
CA ASP A 165 6.99 5.07 -2.41
C ASP A 165 5.79 4.20 -1.99
N GLY A 166 6.03 3.10 -1.29
CA GLY A 166 4.97 2.20 -0.84
C GLY A 166 4.00 2.88 0.13
N VAL A 167 2.69 2.82 -0.17
CA VAL A 167 1.64 3.38 0.69
C VAL A 167 0.58 2.33 0.99
N LEU A 168 0.17 2.23 2.26
CA LEU A 168 -0.92 1.37 2.69
C LEU A 168 -2.18 2.19 2.94
N PHE A 169 -3.29 1.73 2.39
CA PHE A 169 -4.64 2.22 2.63
C PHE A 169 -5.41 1.13 3.40
N PRO A 170 -5.34 1.13 4.74
CA PRO A 170 -6.00 0.11 5.56
C PRO A 170 -7.53 0.19 5.47
N PRO A 171 -8.25 -0.91 5.74
CA PRO A 171 -9.72 -0.96 5.73
C PRO A 171 -10.31 -0.30 6.96
N VAL A 172 -10.13 1.02 7.11
CA VAL A 172 -10.68 1.80 8.23
C VAL A 172 -11.57 2.94 7.75
N ALA A 173 -12.43 3.43 8.65
CA ALA A 173 -13.37 4.49 8.37
C ALA A 173 -12.66 5.74 7.84
N GLY A 174 -13.24 6.34 6.81
CA GLY A 174 -12.66 7.49 6.09
C GLY A 174 -11.61 7.14 5.04
N ILE A 175 -11.14 5.89 4.97
CA ILE A 175 -10.34 5.38 3.84
C ILE A 175 -11.21 4.56 2.92
N VAL A 176 -11.98 3.62 3.47
CA VAL A 176 -12.95 2.77 2.76
C VAL A 176 -14.37 3.12 3.21
N PRO A 177 -15.42 2.71 2.48
CA PRO A 177 -16.80 2.82 2.96
C PRO A 177 -16.99 2.13 4.31
N ASP A 178 -17.92 2.65 5.12
CA ASP A 178 -18.13 2.20 6.50
C ASP A 178 -18.50 0.71 6.57
N GLU A 179 -19.21 0.17 5.58
CA GLU A 179 -19.56 -1.26 5.51
C GLU A 179 -18.36 -2.21 5.35
N ALA A 180 -17.21 -1.68 4.90
CA ALA A 180 -15.98 -2.43 4.72
C ALA A 180 -14.89 -2.06 5.75
N ALA A 181 -15.15 -1.06 6.59
CA ALA A 181 -14.23 -0.58 7.61
C ALA A 181 -14.25 -1.49 8.85
N VAL A 182 -13.06 -1.91 9.30
CA VAL A 182 -12.92 -2.81 10.46
C VAL A 182 -13.13 -2.12 11.80
N ASP A 183 -13.04 -0.79 11.84
CA ASP A 183 -13.21 0.04 13.03
C ASP A 183 -14.60 0.69 13.14
N ALA A 184 -15.51 0.42 12.18
CA ALA A 184 -16.87 0.94 12.18
C ALA A 184 -17.70 0.46 13.38
N GLU A 185 -17.45 -0.74 13.91
CA GLU A 185 -18.19 -1.25 15.08
C GLU A 185 -17.78 -0.57 16.41
N THR A 186 -16.74 0.27 16.41
CA THR A 186 -16.26 0.95 17.63
C THR A 186 -17.05 2.22 17.96
N VAL A 187 -17.91 2.71 17.05
CA VAL A 187 -18.69 3.96 17.24
C VAL A 187 -20.14 3.76 17.70
N ASP A 188 -20.63 2.52 17.78
CA ASP A 188 -22.03 2.20 18.17
C ASP A 188 -22.22 1.85 19.67
N GLY A 189 -21.29 2.29 20.53
CA GLY A 189 -21.29 1.94 21.96
C GLY A 189 -21.93 2.96 22.92
N GLU A 190 -22.27 4.17 22.49
CA GLU A 190 -22.55 5.27 23.42
C GLU A 190 -23.78 6.11 23.03
N ASP A 191 -24.92 5.47 22.73
CA ASP A 191 -26.25 6.11 22.94
C ASP A 191 -27.37 5.07 23.10
N ARG A 192 -27.29 4.24 24.14
CA ARG A 192 -28.47 3.48 24.61
C ARG A 192 -28.50 3.28 26.12
N GLY A 193 -28.48 4.39 26.84
CA GLY A 193 -29.12 4.51 28.15
C GLY A 193 -29.83 5.85 28.20
N GLU A 194 -31.02 6.03 28.75
CA GLU A 194 -32.01 5.16 29.33
C GLU A 194 -33.22 6.09 29.55
N ARG A 195 -34.43 5.61 29.20
CA ARG A 195 -35.75 6.00 29.74
C ARG A 195 -36.39 7.33 29.32
#